data_AF-A0A9E3SGN7-F1
#
_entry.id   AF-A0A9E3SGN7-F1
#
_cell.length_a   1.000
_cell.length_b   1.000
_cell.length_c   1.000
_cell.angle_alpha   90.00
_cell.angle_beta   90.00
_cell.angle_gamma   90.00
#
_symmetry.space_group_name_H-M   'P 1'
#
loop_
_entity.id
_entity.type
_entity.pdbx_description
1 polymer ?
#
loop_
_entity_poly.entity_id
_entity_poly.type
_entity_poly.pdbx_seq_one_letter_code
_entity_poly.pdbx_strand_id
1 'polypeptide(L)'
;MNAGLARASVAACAAAAIATLALMAWAASWSWSGLAFMVSLMAWCVSPYVPLGFASRKPRASRKSAVALLVTVIVVAAFAAIVYVDAFFIHLDAQGALVFLFVPVVQWAGALFGIVVAARLEPPGH
;
A
#
# COMPACT_ATOMS: atom_id res chain seq x y z
N MET A 1 9.98 -21.66 -7.82
CA MET A 1 10.04 -20.44 -6.97
C MET A 1 10.34 -19.25 -7.87
N ASN A 2 9.42 -18.31 -8.05
CA ASN A 2 9.70 -17.08 -8.81
C ASN A 2 10.28 -16.01 -7.88
N ALA A 3 11.48 -16.25 -7.37
CA ALA A 3 12.16 -15.35 -6.44
C ALA A 3 12.28 -13.91 -6.98
N GLY A 4 12.28 -13.73 -8.30
CA GLY A 4 12.20 -12.41 -8.94
C GLY A 4 10.89 -11.68 -8.64
N LEU A 5 9.73 -12.31 -8.83
CA LEU A 5 8.41 -11.69 -8.63
C LEU A 5 8.12 -11.37 -7.17
N ALA A 6 8.52 -12.27 -6.25
CA ALA A 6 8.42 -12.03 -4.82
C ALA A 6 9.22 -10.79 -4.40
N ARG A 7 10.49 -10.71 -4.84
CA ARG A 7 11.35 -9.55 -4.59
C ARG A 7 10.80 -8.27 -5.23
N ALA A 8 10.30 -8.35 -6.45
CA ALA A 8 9.66 -7.22 -7.13
C ALA A 8 8.43 -6.71 -6.36
N SER A 9 7.59 -7.61 -5.84
CA SER A 9 6.40 -7.23 -5.07
C SER A 9 6.78 -6.57 -3.74
N VAL A 10 7.79 -7.10 -3.04
CA VAL A 10 8.31 -6.48 -1.81
C VAL A 10 8.94 -5.12 -2.09
N ALA A 11 9.72 -5.00 -3.17
CA ALA A 11 10.32 -3.73 -3.58
C ALA A 11 9.25 -2.71 -3.96
N ALA A 12 8.19 -3.13 -4.66
CA ALA A 12 7.06 -2.27 -5.00
C ALA A 12 6.30 -1.81 -3.75
N CYS A 13 6.09 -2.68 -2.75
CA CYS A 13 5.50 -2.29 -1.47
C CYS A 13 6.35 -1.22 -0.75
N ALA A 14 7.68 -1.42 -0.71
CA ALA A 14 8.59 -0.47 -0.09
C ALA A 14 8.60 0.88 -0.84
N ALA A 15 8.67 0.85 -2.18
CA ALA A 15 8.62 2.05 -3.00
C ALA A 15 7.30 2.81 -2.83
N ALA A 16 6.16 2.10 -2.81
CA ALA A 16 4.84 2.71 -2.59
C ALA A 16 4.71 3.32 -1.19
N ALA A 17 5.21 2.64 -0.16
CA ALA A 17 5.26 3.17 1.20
C ALA A 17 6.12 4.45 1.26
N ILE A 18 7.33 4.42 0.70
CA ILE A 18 8.23 5.58 0.65
C ILE A 18 7.58 6.75 -0.10
N ALA A 19 6.97 6.50 -1.26
CA ALA A 19 6.28 7.53 -2.04
C ALA A 19 5.11 8.14 -1.26
N THR A 20 4.32 7.30 -0.57
CA THR A 20 3.23 7.77 0.30
C THR A 20 3.75 8.65 1.42
N LEU A 21 4.81 8.21 2.13
CA LEU A 21 5.43 9.00 3.20
C LEU A 21 6.03 10.31 2.68
N ALA A 22 6.63 10.31 1.49
CA ALA A 22 7.20 11.51 0.89
C ALA A 22 6.11 12.54 0.56
N LEU A 23 4.98 12.11 -0.02
CA LEU A 23 3.82 12.98 -0.27
C LEU A 23 3.25 13.54 1.02
N MET A 24 3.09 12.70 2.05
CA MET A 24 2.60 13.12 3.36
C MET A 24 3.55 14.10 4.04
N ALA A 25 4.86 13.82 4.04
CA ALA A 25 5.86 14.67 4.65
C ALA A 25 5.95 16.04 3.97
N TRP A 26 5.73 16.09 2.66
CA TRP A 26 5.64 17.33 1.90
C TRP A 26 4.39 18.14 2.28
N ALA A 27 3.25 17.48 2.48
CA ALA A 27 1.99 18.13 2.87
C ALA A 27 1.89 18.45 4.38
N ALA A 28 2.78 17.89 5.20
CA ALA A 28 2.69 17.97 6.65
C ALA A 28 3.06 19.35 7.21
N SER A 29 2.24 19.84 8.16
CA SER A 29 2.60 20.95 9.05
C SER A 29 3.25 20.42 10.32
N TRP A 30 4.58 20.41 10.34
CA TRP A 30 5.35 19.85 11.44
C TRP A 30 5.24 20.70 12.71
N SER A 31 4.75 20.08 13.79
CA SER A 31 4.69 20.67 15.13
C SER A 31 4.97 19.61 16.18
N TRP A 32 5.61 19.99 17.28
CA TRP A 32 5.90 19.05 18.39
C TRP A 32 4.64 18.50 19.04
N SER A 33 3.61 19.35 19.20
CA SER A 33 2.32 18.97 19.79
C SER A 33 1.52 18.01 18.90
N GLY A 34 1.66 18.09 17.57
CA GLY A 34 0.98 17.22 16.61
C GLY A 34 1.81 16.02 16.13
N LEU A 35 3.08 15.91 16.54
CA LEU A 35 4.02 14.96 15.95
C LEU A 35 3.56 13.50 16.09
N ALA A 36 3.11 13.11 17.29
CA ALA A 36 2.64 11.75 17.56
C ALA A 36 1.43 11.37 16.69
N PHE A 37 0.49 12.30 16.52
CA PHE A 37 -0.67 12.11 15.65
C PHE A 37 -0.24 11.97 14.19
N MET A 38 0.63 12.86 13.70
CA MET A 38 1.14 12.83 12.33
C MET A 38 1.87 11.53 12.02
N VAL A 39 2.78 11.08 12.90
CA VAL A 39 3.51 9.82 12.72
C VAL A 39 2.56 8.62 12.73
N SER A 40 1.55 8.63 13.60
CA SER A 40 0.54 7.57 13.63
C SER A 40 -0.29 7.54 12.35
N LEU A 41 -0.65 8.70 11.81
CA LEU A 41 -1.38 8.83 10.55
C LEU A 41 -0.52 8.38 9.36
N MET A 42 0.76 8.73 9.35
CA MET A 42 1.73 8.26 8.34
C MET A 42 1.88 6.74 8.40
N ALA A 43 2.02 6.17 9.60
CA ALA A 43 2.06 4.73 9.81
C ALA A 43 0.77 4.05 9.32
N TRP A 44 -0.38 4.64 9.60
CA TRP A 44 -1.68 4.19 9.11
C TRP A 44 -1.71 4.14 7.58
N CYS A 45 -1.25 5.20 6.90
CA CYS A 45 -1.27 5.31 5.45
C CYS A 45 -0.35 4.32 4.73
N VAL A 46 0.74 3.87 5.36
CA VAL A 46 1.62 2.84 4.78
C VAL A 46 1.32 1.43 5.25
N SER A 47 0.51 1.26 6.30
CA SER A 47 0.19 -0.04 6.87
C SER A 47 -0.38 -1.07 5.87
N PRO A 48 -1.17 -0.71 4.83
CA PRO A 48 -1.70 -1.70 3.88
C PRO A 48 -0.62 -2.41 3.04
N TYR A 49 0.57 -1.82 2.88
CA TYR A 49 1.66 -2.42 2.12
C TYR A 49 2.39 -3.53 2.90
N VAL A 50 2.29 -3.52 4.24
CA VAL A 50 2.93 -4.50 5.13
C VAL A 50 2.43 -5.93 4.89
N PRO A 51 1.12 -6.23 4.96
CA PRO A 51 0.61 -7.59 4.72
C PRO A 51 0.90 -8.07 3.28
N LEU A 52 0.87 -7.19 2.28
CA LEU A 52 1.21 -7.53 0.89
C LEU A 52 2.68 -7.93 0.74
N GLY A 53 3.58 -7.19 1.40
CA GLY A 53 5.00 -7.53 1.48
C GLY A 53 5.25 -8.87 2.15
N PHE A 54 4.54 -9.19 3.25
CA PHE A 54 4.62 -10.48 3.91
C PHE A 54 4.04 -11.62 3.06
N ALA A 55 2.86 -11.44 2.47
CA ALA A 55 2.23 -12.44 1.60
C ALA A 55 3.13 -12.79 0.40
N SER A 56 3.85 -11.80 -0.13
CA SER A 56 4.78 -11.97 -1.25
C SER A 56 6.03 -12.81 -0.90
N ARG A 57 6.33 -13.00 0.39
CA ARG A 57 7.46 -13.81 0.87
C ARG A 57 7.10 -15.29 1.08
N LYS A 58 5.87 -15.70 0.78
CA LYS A 58 5.44 -17.09 0.96
C LYS A 58 6.34 -18.07 0.18
N PRO A 59 7.00 -19.03 0.86
CA PRO A 59 7.81 -20.04 0.19
C PRO A 59 6.97 -20.86 -0.78
N ARG A 60 7.52 -21.19 -1.95
CA ARG A 60 6.88 -22.03 -2.98
C ARG A 60 5.57 -21.47 -3.57
N ALA A 61 5.28 -20.19 -3.44
CA ALA A 61 4.14 -19.56 -4.11
C ALA A 61 4.17 -19.82 -5.64
N SER A 62 2.98 -20.08 -6.19
CA SER A 62 2.79 -20.31 -7.64
C SER A 62 3.09 -19.03 -8.44
N ARG A 63 3.44 -19.16 -9.73
CA ARG A 63 3.64 -17.99 -10.59
C ARG A 63 2.41 -17.10 -10.64
N LYS A 64 1.22 -17.71 -10.70
CA LYS A 64 -0.07 -17.01 -10.77
C LYS A 64 -0.33 -16.21 -9.50
N SER A 65 -0.12 -16.83 -8.33
CA SER A 65 -0.21 -16.17 -7.02
C SER A 65 0.76 -14.98 -6.92
N ALA A 66 2.04 -15.18 -7.31
CA ALA A 66 3.04 -14.12 -7.28
C ALA A 66 2.71 -12.94 -8.22
N VAL A 67 2.19 -13.20 -9.43
CA VAL A 67 1.73 -12.15 -10.34
C VAL A 67 0.52 -11.42 -9.77
N ALA A 68 -0.45 -12.13 -9.19
CA ALA A 68 -1.63 -11.52 -8.59
C ALA A 68 -1.25 -10.57 -7.43
N LEU A 69 -0.30 -10.96 -6.58
CA LEU A 69 0.21 -10.07 -5.53
C LEU A 69 0.91 -8.84 -6.10
N LEU A 70 1.78 -9.00 -7.11
CA LEU A 70 2.45 -7.85 -7.74
C LEU A 70 1.44 -6.86 -8.35
N VAL A 71 0.45 -7.36 -9.08
CA VAL A 71 -0.61 -6.55 -9.67
C VAL A 71 -1.41 -5.85 -8.57
N THR A 72 -1.74 -6.55 -7.48
CA THR A 72 -2.44 -5.96 -6.33
C THR A 72 -1.65 -4.78 -5.76
N VAL A 73 -0.34 -4.96 -5.52
CA VAL A 73 0.52 -3.89 -4.99
C VAL A 73 0.49 -2.67 -5.92
N ILE A 74 0.62 -2.89 -7.24
CA ILE A 74 0.58 -1.80 -8.23
C ILE A 74 -0.76 -1.06 -8.21
N VAL A 75 -1.88 -1.78 -8.20
CA VAL A 75 -3.22 -1.18 -8.18
C VAL A 75 -3.46 -0.40 -6.90
N VAL A 76 -3.13 -0.97 -5.74
CA VAL A 76 -3.30 -0.33 -4.43
C VAL A 76 -2.41 0.91 -4.29
N ALA A 77 -1.18 0.86 -4.81
CA ALA A 77 -0.26 1.99 -4.81
C ALA A 77 -0.70 3.09 -5.78
N ALA A 78 -1.11 2.72 -7.00
CA ALA A 78 -1.58 3.67 -8.01
C ALA A 78 -2.84 4.40 -7.53
N PHE A 79 -3.78 3.69 -6.91
CA PHE A 79 -4.97 4.30 -6.32
C PHE A 79 -4.61 5.38 -5.30
N ALA A 80 -3.75 5.07 -4.32
CA ALA A 80 -3.36 6.06 -3.32
C ALA A 80 -2.57 7.22 -3.92
N ALA A 81 -1.66 6.95 -4.87
CA ALA A 81 -0.92 8.01 -5.55
C ALA A 81 -1.87 8.98 -6.27
N ILE A 82 -2.87 8.48 -7.00
CA ILE A 82 -3.87 9.31 -7.69
C ILE A 82 -4.63 10.16 -6.67
N VAL A 83 -5.17 9.56 -5.61
CA VAL A 83 -6.00 10.29 -4.63
C VAL A 83 -5.18 11.30 -3.85
N TYR A 84 -3.95 10.97 -3.42
CA TYR A 84 -3.10 11.91 -2.71
C TYR A 84 -2.58 13.03 -3.62
N VAL A 85 -2.26 12.74 -4.88
CA VAL A 85 -1.90 13.81 -5.83
C VAL A 85 -3.07 14.74 -6.08
N ASP A 86 -4.28 14.18 -6.26
CA ASP A 86 -5.48 14.99 -6.43
C ASP A 86 -5.75 15.88 -5.21
N ALA A 87 -5.73 15.31 -4.01
CA ALA A 87 -5.99 16.04 -2.77
C ALA A 87 -4.93 17.09 -2.42
N PHE A 88 -3.65 16.88 -2.76
CA PHE A 88 -2.56 17.79 -2.37
C PHE A 88 -2.16 18.78 -3.46
N PHE A 89 -2.57 18.57 -4.72
CA PHE A 89 -2.11 19.40 -5.84
C PHE A 89 -3.22 19.88 -6.78
N ILE A 90 -4.38 19.22 -6.84
CA ILE A 90 -5.44 19.54 -7.80
C ILE A 90 -6.64 20.17 -7.08
N HIS A 91 -7.22 19.47 -6.11
CA HIS A 91 -8.40 19.90 -5.36
C HIS A 91 -8.04 20.21 -3.90
N LEU A 92 -7.43 21.38 -3.72
CA LEU A 92 -7.03 21.89 -2.40
C LEU A 92 -8.25 22.36 -1.61
N ASP A 93 -8.91 21.45 -0.90
CA ASP A 93 -10.02 21.77 -0.01
C ASP A 93 -9.74 21.36 1.46
N ALA A 94 -10.51 21.94 2.39
CA ALA A 94 -10.38 21.65 3.82
C ALA A 94 -10.81 20.22 4.20
N GLN A 95 -11.54 19.52 3.32
CA GLN A 95 -11.95 18.12 3.52
C GLN A 95 -10.89 17.14 3.04
N GLY A 96 -9.86 17.61 2.32
CA GLY A 96 -8.75 16.83 1.82
C GLY A 96 -8.02 16.04 2.90
N ALA A 97 -8.10 16.45 4.17
CA ALA A 97 -7.53 15.67 5.27
C ALA A 97 -8.23 14.31 5.51
N LEU A 98 -9.50 14.15 5.10
CA LEU A 98 -10.24 12.89 5.26
C LEU A 98 -9.66 11.77 4.39
N VAL A 99 -8.94 12.10 3.32
CA VAL A 99 -8.30 11.08 2.46
C VAL A 99 -7.30 10.24 3.25
N PHE A 100 -6.63 10.79 4.26
CA PHE A 100 -5.71 10.05 5.12
C PHE A 100 -6.41 9.01 5.99
N LEU A 101 -7.72 9.16 6.23
CA LEU A 101 -8.51 8.17 6.97
C LEU A 101 -9.07 7.11 6.02
N PHE A 102 -9.67 7.53 4.91
CA PHE A 102 -10.41 6.63 4.02
C PHE A 102 -9.57 5.93 2.96
N VAL A 103 -8.53 6.57 2.42
CA VAL A 103 -7.65 5.93 1.42
C VAL A 103 -7.04 4.65 2.00
N PRO A 104 -6.47 4.64 3.23
CA PRO A 104 -5.89 3.41 3.76
C PRO A 104 -6.94 2.32 4.02
N VAL A 105 -8.20 2.67 4.34
CA VAL A 105 -9.30 1.69 4.46
C VAL A 105 -9.54 0.98 3.12
N VAL A 106 -9.64 1.75 2.03
CA VAL A 106 -9.82 1.19 0.69
C VAL A 106 -8.60 0.37 0.27
N GLN A 107 -7.39 0.83 0.59
CA GLN A 107 -6.16 0.09 0.34
C GLN A 107 -6.09 -1.22 1.13
N TRP A 108 -6.54 -1.24 2.39
CA TRP A 108 -6.67 -2.46 3.18
C TRP A 108 -7.64 -3.44 2.55
N ALA A 109 -8.81 -2.97 2.10
CA ALA A 109 -9.77 -3.80 1.38
C ALA A 109 -9.17 -4.39 0.10
N GLY A 110 -8.47 -3.58 -0.70
CA GLY A 110 -7.77 -4.02 -1.91
C GLY A 110 -6.64 -5.01 -1.62
N ALA A 111 -5.85 -4.75 -0.57
CA ALA A 111 -4.77 -5.64 -0.13
C ALA A 111 -5.30 -7.01 0.29
N LEU A 112 -6.33 -7.03 1.15
CA LEU A 112 -6.98 -8.27 1.60
C LEU A 112 -7.58 -9.03 0.43
N PHE A 113 -8.29 -8.35 -0.47
CA PHE A 113 -8.84 -8.95 -1.68
C PHE A 113 -7.75 -9.61 -2.53
N GLY A 114 -6.67 -8.89 -2.84
CA GLY A 114 -5.57 -9.43 -3.64
C GLY A 114 -4.83 -10.59 -2.98
N ILE A 115 -4.68 -10.56 -1.65
CA ILE A 115 -4.12 -11.70 -0.88
C ILE A 115 -5.04 -12.91 -1.00
N VAL A 116 -6.35 -12.74 -0.85
CA VAL A 116 -7.33 -13.82 -1.00
C VAL A 116 -7.27 -14.40 -2.41
N VAL A 117 -7.28 -13.55 -3.45
CA VAL A 117 -7.16 -13.98 -4.85
C VAL A 117 -5.87 -14.77 -5.07
N ALA A 118 -4.73 -14.25 -4.60
CA ALA A 118 -3.45 -14.92 -4.72
C ALA A 118 -3.45 -16.30 -4.06
N ALA A 119 -4.03 -16.43 -2.86
CA ALA A 119 -4.18 -17.70 -2.17
C ALA A 119 -5.04 -18.71 -2.96
N ARG A 120 -6.11 -18.26 -3.62
CA ARG A 120 -6.94 -19.14 -4.48
C ARG A 120 -6.25 -19.59 -5.77
N LEU A 121 -5.18 -18.92 -6.17
CA LEU A 121 -4.38 -19.27 -7.35
C LEU A 121 -3.22 -20.23 -7.03
N GLU A 122 -3.12 -20.70 -5.80
CA GLU A 122 -2.19 -21.74 -5.42
C GLU A 122 -2.73 -23.13 -5.75
N PRO A 123 -1.88 -24.05 -6.22
CA PRO A 123 -2.28 -25.44 -6.45
C PRO A 123 -2.73 -26.08 -5.12
N PRO A 124 -3.75 -26.94 -5.13
CA PRO A 124 -4.11 -27.72 -3.95
C PRO A 124 -2.94 -28.63 -3.53
N GLY A 125 -2.48 -28.49 -2.28
CA GLY A 125 -1.38 -29.29 -1.71
C GLY A 125 -0.15 -28.51 -1.21
N HIS A 126 -0.24 -27.18 -1.07
CA HIS A 126 0.81 -26.31 -0.52
C HIS A 126 0.33 -25.44 0.62
#